data_AF-A0A971B5A4-F1
#
_entry.id   AF-A0A971B5A4-F1
#
_cell.length_a   1.000
_cell.length_b   1.000
_cell.length_c   1.000
_cell.angle_alpha   90.00
_cell.angle_beta   90.00
_cell.angle_gamma   90.00
#
_symmetry.space_group_name_H-M   'P 1'
#
loop_
_entity.id
_entity.type
_entity.pdbx_description
1 polymer ?
#
loop_
_entity_poly.entity_id
_entity_poly.type
_entity_poly.pdbx_seq_one_letter_code
_entity_poly.pdbx_strand_id
1 'polypeptide(L)' 'MSTRNTVSCMAQGQAAGTAAALCSAKKCTTRELPYGDLREILQRDGVYFEG' A
#
# COMPACT_ATOMS: atom_id res chain seq x y z
N MET A 1 -1.85 22.94 6.42
CA MET A 1 -1.72 21.76 5.54
C MET A 1 -0.53 22.01 4.63
N SER A 2 0.60 21.35 4.89
CA SER A 2 1.84 21.59 4.14
C SER A 2 1.80 20.78 2.85
N THR A 3 2.04 21.40 1.69
CA THR A 3 2.16 20.73 0.39
C THR A 3 3.19 19.58 0.40
N ARG A 4 4.18 19.63 1.32
CA ARG A 4 5.10 18.51 1.59
C ARG A 4 4.43 17.26 2.17
N ASN A 5 3.33 17.41 2.92
CA ASN A 5 2.63 16.27 3.52
C ASN A 5 1.51 15.73 2.64
N THR A 6 1.04 16.49 1.64
CA THR A 6 -0.01 16.02 0.72
C THR A 6 0.43 14.80 -0.06
N VAL A 7 1.66 14.80 -0.58
CA VAL A 7 2.20 13.69 -1.38
C VAL A 7 2.41 12.43 -0.53
N SER A 8 2.93 12.61 0.69
CA SER A 8 3.10 11.53 1.67
C SER A 8 1.76 10.90 2.07
N CYS A 9 0.73 11.72 2.32
CA CYS A 9 -0.60 11.26 2.67
C CYS A 9 -1.26 10.46 1.52
N MET A 10 -1.05 10.87 0.27
CA MET A 10 -1.53 10.13 -0.90
C MET A 10 -0.84 8.78 -1.06
N ALA A 11 0.49 8.73 -0.85
CA ALA A 11 1.25 7.48 -0.90
C ALA A 11 0.80 6.49 0.20
N GLN A 12 0.59 6.98 1.42
CA GLN A 12 0.06 6.19 2.52
C GLN A 12 -1.38 5.72 2.26
N GLY A 13 -2.22 6.58 1.70
CA GLY A 13 -3.60 6.25 1.34
C GLY A 13 -3.68 5.14 0.29
N GLN A 14 -2.82 5.18 -0.74
CA GLN A 14 -2.70 4.12 -1.73
C GLN A 14 -2.24 2.81 -1.08
N ALA A 15 -1.13 2.83 -0.32
CA ALA A 15 -0.63 1.63 0.36
C ALA A 15 -1.68 0.99 1.28
N ALA A 16 -2.40 1.79 2.06
CA ALA A 16 -3.46 1.32 2.94
C ALA A 16 -4.68 0.76 2.16
N GLY A 17 -5.09 1.43 1.09
CA GLY A 17 -6.19 0.99 0.23
C GLY A 17 -5.87 -0.35 -0.45
N THR A 18 -4.68 -0.49 -1.03
CA THR A 18 -4.20 -1.72 -1.65
C THR A 18 -4.12 -2.85 -0.62
N ALA A 19 -3.58 -2.59 0.57
CA ALA A 19 -3.55 -3.58 1.65
C ALA A 19 -4.95 -4.05 2.06
N ALA A 20 -5.92 -3.13 2.17
CA ALA A 20 -7.30 -3.48 2.48
C ALA A 20 -7.96 -4.33 1.40
N ALA A 21 -7.75 -3.99 0.12
CA ALA A 21 -8.25 -4.76 -1.01
C ALA A 21 -7.68 -6.18 -1.04
N LEU A 22 -6.37 -6.32 -0.79
CA LEU A 22 -5.69 -7.60 -0.65
C LEU A 22 -6.22 -8.43 0.52
N CYS A 23 -6.41 -7.81 1.70
CA CYS A 23 -6.97 -8.48 2.87
C CYS A 23 -8.37 -9.04 2.56
N SER A 24 -9.21 -8.28 1.85
CA SER A 24 -10.53 -8.72 1.41
C SER A 24 -10.45 -9.87 0.40
N ALA A 25 -9.59 -9.74 -0.62
CA ALA A 25 -9.44 -10.74 -1.67
C ALA A 25 -8.89 -12.08 -1.14
N LYS A 26 -7.93 -12.03 -0.21
CA LYS A 26 -7.31 -13.22 0.39
C LYS A 26 -8.01 -13.72 1.65
N LYS A 27 -9.07 -13.02 2.11
CA LYS A 27 -9.75 -13.27 3.40
C LYS A 27 -8.76 -13.38 4.58
N CYS A 28 -7.72 -12.57 4.56
CA CYS A 28 -6.69 -12.56 5.58
C CYS A 28 -6.77 -11.28 6.42
N THR A 29 -6.32 -11.33 7.67
CA THR A 29 -6.21 -10.13 8.49
C THR A 29 -5.00 -9.29 8.06
N THR A 30 -4.97 -8.01 8.41
CA THR A 30 -3.82 -7.13 8.14
C THR A 30 -2.52 -7.62 8.77
N ARG A 31 -2.58 -8.46 9.81
CA ARG A 31 -1.44 -9.13 10.44
C ARG A 31 -0.93 -10.34 9.67
N GLU A 32 -1.80 -10.97 8.89
CA GLU A 32 -1.50 -12.15 8.07
C GLU A 32 -1.19 -11.79 6.63
N LEU A 33 -1.42 -10.52 6.24
CA LEU A 33 -1.13 -10.04 4.90
C LEU A 33 0.39 -10.11 4.63
N PRO A 34 0.83 -10.88 3.62
CA PRO A 34 2.25 -10.97 3.31
C PRO A 34 2.75 -9.64 2.74
N TYR A 35 3.82 -9.11 3.32
CA TYR A 35 4.45 -7.89 2.83
C TYR A 35 4.89 -8.02 1.36
N GLY A 36 5.34 -9.22 0.95
CA GLY A 36 5.73 -9.49 -0.44
C GLY A 36 4.60 -9.25 -1.44
N ASP A 37 3.38 -9.70 -1.14
CA ASP A 37 2.22 -9.50 -2.01
C ASP A 37 1.84 -8.02 -2.12
N LEU A 38 1.83 -7.31 -0.97
CA LEU A 38 1.54 -5.89 -0.93
C LEU A 38 2.59 -5.10 -1.73
N ARG A 39 3.87 -5.43 -1.57
CA ARG A 39 4.97 -4.78 -2.30
C ARG A 39 4.89 -5.05 -3.80
N GLU A 40 4.60 -6.28 -4.22
CA GLU A 40 4.48 -6.64 -5.63
C GLU A 40 3.33 -5.86 -6.30
N ILE A 41 2.17 -5.79 -5.65
CA ILE A 41 1.01 -5.09 -6.21
C ILE A 41 1.26 -3.58 -6.26
N LEU A 42 1.83 -3.00 -5.20
CA LEU A 42 2.21 -1.58 -5.21
C LEU A 42 3.25 -1.28 -6.31
N GLN A 43 4.22 -2.16 -6.52
CA GLN A 43 5.19 -2.00 -7.61
C GLN A 43 4.52 -2.11 -8.99
N ARG A 44 3.55 -3.01 -9.16
CA ARG A 44 2.74 -3.12 -10.39
C ARG A 44 1.87 -1.88 -10.63
N ASP A 45 1.36 -1.26 -9.56
CA ASP A 45 0.62 0.01 -9.61
C ASP A 45 1.54 1.24 -9.82
N GLY A 46 2.84 1.02 -10.01
CA GLY A 46 3.81 2.07 -10.35
C GLY A 46 4.41 2.78 -9.13
N VAL A 47 4.29 2.21 -7.92
CA VAL A 47 4.95 2.72 -6.71
C VAL A 47 6.43 2.35 -6.74
N TYR A 48 7.29 3.35 -6.57
CA TYR A 48 8.74 3.19 -6.47
C TYR A 48 9.14 3.11 -4.99
N PHE A 49 9.89 2.07 -4.64
CA PHE A 49 10.49 1.92 -3.32
C PHE A 49 11.95 2.38 -3.38
N GLU A 50 12.40 3.16 -2.40
CA GLU A 50 13.83 3.47 -2.26
C GLU A 50 14.59 2.20 -1.86
N GLY A 51 15.77 2.00 -2.45
CA GLY A 51 16.64 0.83 -2.27
C GLY A 51 17.71 1.05 -1.22
#